data_AF-A0AAQ0QIS6-F1
#
_entry.id   AF-A0AAQ0QIS6-F1
#
_cell.length_a   1.000
_cell.length_b   1.000
_cell.length_c   1.000
_cell.angle_alpha   90.00
_cell.angle_beta   90.00
_cell.angle_gamma   90.00
#
_symmetry.space_group_name_H-M   'P 1'
#
loop_
_entity.id
_entity.type
_entity.pdbx_description
1 polymer ?
#
loop_
_entity_poly.entity_id
_entity_poly.type
_entity_poly.pdbx_seq_one_letter_code
_entity_poly.pdbx_strand_id
1 'polypeptide(L)'
;MEVILIISLILLVAGVVLWIHDRITRRHNGGSVTSEEVQSAATAQEDEADSEDCCGMHMTCERDSLLTAVSPEVVYYDDEELDRFRGRGADDYSDEEIEEFRDVLLTLLPDDIAGWGRSIQMRDINLPTSIRQELLMIVAEAREARSRQHA
;
A
#
# COMPACT_ATOMS: atom_id res chain seq x y z
N MET A 1 32.54 21.77 29.55
CA MET A 1 31.62 22.67 28.81
C MET A 1 31.69 22.45 27.30
N GLU A 2 32.87 22.20 26.73
CA GLU A 2 33.05 22.01 25.27
C GLU A 2 32.27 20.83 24.68
N VAL A 3 32.22 19.68 25.39
CA VAL A 3 31.47 18.50 24.93
C VAL A 3 29.96 18.77 24.84
N ILE A 4 29.41 19.56 25.76
CA ILE A 4 27.98 19.92 25.77
C ILE A 4 27.66 20.83 24.58
N LEU A 5 28.58 21.75 24.24
CA LEU A 5 28.45 22.60 23.05
C LEU A 5 28.52 21.78 21.76
N ILE A 6 29.38 20.76 21.69
CA ILE A 6 29.47 19.88 20.52
C ILE A 6 28.19 19.04 20.36
N ILE A 7 27.68 18.44 21.44
CA ILE A 7 26.47 17.62 21.37
C ILE A 7 25.25 18.47 20.98
N SER A 8 25.10 19.65 21.58
CA SER A 8 23.99 20.55 21.22
C SER A 8 24.07 21.04 19.77
N LEU A 9 25.27 21.29 19.24
CA LEU A 9 25.49 21.62 17.83
C LEU A 9 25.06 20.46 16.92
N ILE A 10 25.47 19.22 17.24
CA ILE A 10 25.11 18.04 16.45
C ILE A 10 23.59 17.83 16.44
N LEU A 11 22.93 17.95 17.59
CA LEU A 11 21.48 17.80 17.69
C LEU A 11 20.74 18.89 16.89
N LEU A 12 21.21 20.14 16.93
CA LEU A 12 20.65 21.22 16.11
C LEU A 12 20.82 20.94 14.63
N VAL A 13 22.00 20.51 14.19
CA VAL A 13 22.27 20.20 12.78
C VAL A 13 21.41 19.03 12.31
N ALA A 14 21.34 17.95 13.08
CA ALA A 14 20.49 16.80 12.75
C ALA A 14 19.00 17.18 12.65
N GLY A 15 18.51 17.98 13.61
CA GLY A 15 17.14 18.49 13.58
C GLY A 15 16.85 19.36 12.34
N VAL A 16 17.78 20.23 11.96
CA VAL A 16 17.66 21.07 10.75
C VAL A 16 17.67 20.21 9.48
N VAL A 17 18.54 19.20 9.39
CA VAL A 17 18.59 18.29 8.25
C VAL A 17 17.28 17.53 8.10
N LEU A 18 16.76 16.95 9.19
CA LEU A 18 15.47 16.25 9.18
C LEU A 18 14.31 17.19 8.82
N TRP A 19 14.28 18.41 9.35
CA TRP A 19 13.26 19.40 9.02
C TRP A 19 13.32 19.85 7.55
N ILE A 20 14.53 20.02 6.99
CA ILE A 20 14.71 20.35 5.57
C ILE A 20 14.26 19.19 4.69
N HIS A 21 14.68 17.96 4.99
CA HIS A 21 14.30 16.77 4.26
C HIS A 21 12.77 16.64 4.23
N ASP A 22 12.14 16.68 5.40
CA ASP A 22 10.70 16.64 5.57
C ASP A 22 9.98 17.79 4.83
N ARG A 23 10.50 19.02 4.89
CA ARG A 23 9.92 20.15 4.19
C ARG A 23 10.03 20.04 2.66
N ILE A 24 11.08 19.41 2.14
CA ILE A 24 11.25 19.15 0.71
C ILE A 24 10.29 18.04 0.28
N THR A 25 10.20 16.93 1.03
CA THR A 25 9.29 15.81 0.74
C THR A 25 7.83 16.26 0.80
N ARG A 26 7.44 17.03 1.83
CA ARG A 26 6.09 17.61 1.92
C ARG A 26 5.78 18.62 0.82
N ARG A 27 6.77 19.31 0.26
CA ARG A 27 6.57 20.19 -0.91
C ARG A 27 6.37 19.39 -2.20
N HIS A 28 6.95 18.18 -2.30
CA HIS A 28 6.74 17.30 -3.45
C HIS A 28 5.34 16.68 -3.46
N ASN A 29 4.75 16.38 -2.30
CA ASN A 29 3.36 15.93 -2.18
C ASN A 29 2.32 17.08 -2.14
N GLY A 30 2.77 18.35 -2.14
CA GLY A 30 1.92 19.51 -1.90
C GLY A 30 1.44 20.28 -3.12
N GLY A 31 1.68 19.80 -4.35
CA GLY A 31 1.42 20.59 -5.56
C GLY A 31 0.97 19.79 -6.78
N SER A 32 -0.34 19.52 -6.88
CA SER A 32 -1.14 19.71 -8.11
C SER A 32 -2.59 19.25 -7.93
N VAL A 33 -3.36 20.02 -7.15
CA VAL A 33 -4.78 20.24 -7.51
C VAL A 33 -4.80 21.55 -8.27
N THR A 34 -4.96 21.47 -9.58
CA THR A 34 -5.65 22.42 -10.47
C THR A 34 -5.20 22.14 -11.90
N SER A 35 -6.10 21.60 -12.72
CA SER A 35 -6.45 22.10 -14.07
C SER A 35 -7.23 21.01 -14.79
N GLU A 36 -8.51 21.32 -14.99
CA GLU A 36 -9.33 20.78 -16.06
C GLU A 36 -8.65 20.93 -17.43
N GLU A 37 -9.11 20.08 -18.34
CA GLU A 37 -9.17 20.24 -19.79
C GLU A 37 -8.08 19.57 -20.68
N VAL A 38 -8.33 18.29 -20.99
CA VAL A 38 -8.66 17.75 -22.34
C VAL A 38 -7.55 17.37 -23.36
N GLN A 39 -7.88 16.26 -24.04
CA GLN A 39 -7.43 15.77 -25.35
C GLN A 39 -6.04 15.11 -25.37
N SER A 40 -5.78 14.02 -26.09
CA SER A 40 -6.58 13.14 -26.95
C SER A 40 -5.59 12.08 -27.46
N ALA A 41 -5.96 10.80 -27.37
CA ALA A 41 -5.52 9.69 -28.21
C ALA A 41 -6.10 8.40 -27.58
N ALA A 42 -7.32 8.00 -27.89
CA ALA A 42 -7.65 7.22 -29.08
C ALA A 42 -6.62 6.12 -29.38
N THR A 43 -6.88 4.92 -28.87
CA THR A 43 -6.82 3.69 -29.66
C THR A 43 -7.82 2.72 -29.06
N ALA A 44 -8.92 2.54 -29.78
CA ALA A 44 -9.79 1.40 -29.64
C ALA A 44 -9.04 0.16 -30.16
N GLN A 45 -9.11 -0.94 -29.43
CA GLN A 45 -9.14 -2.26 -30.05
C GLN A 45 -9.93 -3.16 -29.12
N GLU A 46 -11.16 -3.41 -29.54
CA GLU A 46 -11.99 -4.51 -29.09
C GLU A 46 -11.31 -5.82 -29.51
N ASP A 47 -11.32 -6.83 -28.64
CA ASP A 47 -11.44 -8.21 -29.07
C ASP A 47 -12.25 -8.99 -28.01
N GLU A 48 -13.31 -9.60 -28.51
CA GLU A 48 -14.37 -10.31 -27.82
C GLU A 48 -13.99 -11.75 -27.42
N ALA A 49 -14.82 -12.29 -26.51
CA ALA A 49 -15.17 -13.71 -26.32
C ALA A 49 -14.06 -14.61 -25.73
N ASP A 50 -14.27 -15.52 -24.79
CA ASP A 50 -15.40 -16.33 -24.28
C ASP A 50 -14.82 -16.92 -22.95
N SER A 51 -15.50 -17.15 -21.84
CA SER A 51 -16.67 -18.00 -21.75
C SER A 51 -17.38 -17.94 -20.38
N GLU A 52 -18.66 -18.29 -20.45
CA GLU A 52 -19.48 -18.98 -19.43
C GLU A 52 -20.06 -18.18 -18.24
N ASP A 53 -21.26 -17.66 -18.51
CA ASP A 53 -22.48 -17.98 -17.76
C ASP A 53 -22.40 -17.88 -16.22
N CYS A 54 -22.44 -16.65 -15.70
CA CYS A 54 -22.96 -16.40 -14.36
C CYS A 54 -24.48 -16.18 -14.45
N CYS A 55 -25.19 -17.30 -14.40
CA CYS A 55 -26.64 -17.38 -14.42
C CYS A 55 -27.25 -16.89 -13.09
N GLY A 56 -28.17 -15.92 -13.16
CA GLY A 56 -29.22 -15.74 -12.15
C GLY A 56 -29.14 -14.48 -11.27
N MET A 57 -29.92 -13.46 -11.66
CA MET A 57 -30.39 -12.35 -10.82
C MET A 57 -29.38 -11.22 -10.52
N HIS A 58 -29.03 -10.46 -11.57
CA HIS A 58 -28.36 -9.17 -11.45
C HIS A 58 -29.34 -8.11 -10.90
N MET A 59 -29.27 -7.84 -9.60
CA MET A 59 -29.63 -6.53 -9.05
C MET A 59 -28.34 -5.87 -8.55
N THR A 60 -27.97 -4.83 -9.29
CA THR A 60 -27.04 -3.74 -8.95
C THR A 60 -25.54 -4.04 -8.93
N CYS A 61 -24.86 -3.46 -9.93
CA CYS A 61 -23.47 -3.01 -9.91
C CYS A 61 -23.14 -2.17 -8.65
N GLU A 62 -22.90 -2.82 -7.50
CA GLU A 62 -22.26 -2.17 -6.34
C GLU A 62 -20.72 -2.11 -6.47
N ARG A 63 -20.16 -2.68 -7.54
CA ARG A 63 -18.72 -2.79 -7.74
C ARG A 63 -18.01 -1.45 -8.00
N ASP A 64 -18.72 -0.44 -8.54
CA ASP A 64 -18.12 0.88 -8.83
C ASP A 64 -18.29 1.90 -7.70
N SER A 65 -19.26 1.72 -6.79
CA SER A 65 -19.47 2.68 -5.70
C SER A 65 -18.52 2.45 -4.51
N LEU A 66 -18.01 1.23 -4.32
CA LEU A 66 -17.11 0.90 -3.20
C LEU A 66 -15.64 1.24 -3.47
N LEU A 67 -15.26 1.42 -4.74
CA LEU A 67 -13.89 1.82 -5.12
C LEU A 67 -13.66 3.33 -5.07
N THR A 68 -14.72 4.14 -5.08
CA THR A 68 -14.64 5.61 -5.07
C THR A 68 -14.36 6.19 -3.67
N ALA A 69 -14.53 5.40 -2.60
CA ALA A 69 -14.37 5.87 -1.22
C ALA A 69 -12.98 5.65 -0.61
N VAL A 70 -12.07 4.98 -1.32
CA VAL A 70 -10.76 4.62 -0.77
C VAL A 70 -9.67 5.32 -1.56
N SER A 71 -8.95 6.23 -0.88
CA SER A 71 -7.91 7.09 -1.48
C SER A 71 -7.05 6.32 -2.51
N PRO A 72 -6.81 6.90 -3.72
CA PRO A 72 -5.91 6.34 -4.72
C PRO A 72 -4.43 6.49 -4.34
N GLU A 73 -4.13 7.15 -3.23
CA GLU A 73 -2.76 7.34 -2.76
C GLU A 73 -2.19 6.06 -2.13
N VAL A 74 -0.98 5.70 -2.56
CA VAL A 74 -0.20 4.61 -1.94
C VAL A 74 0.37 5.11 -0.62
N VAL A 75 0.01 4.42 0.47
CA VAL A 75 0.60 4.62 1.81
C VAL A 75 1.70 3.58 2.03
N TYR A 76 2.86 4.02 2.49
CA TYR A 76 4.03 3.18 2.78
C TYR A 76 4.12 2.85 4.27
N TYR A 77 4.67 1.67 4.59
CA TYR A 77 4.73 1.11 5.94
C TYR A 77 6.16 0.71 6.34
N ASP A 78 7.16 1.54 6.02
CA ASP A 78 8.60 1.24 6.18
C ASP A 78 9.01 -0.09 5.50
N ASP A 79 8.46 -0.33 4.31
CA ASP A 79 8.58 -1.57 3.55
C ASP A 79 9.02 -1.36 2.09
N GLU A 80 9.70 -0.24 1.82
CA GLU A 80 10.19 0.15 0.50
C GLU A 80 11.19 -0.86 -0.07
N GLU A 81 11.86 -1.64 0.77
CA GLU A 81 12.78 -2.69 0.34
C GLU A 81 12.10 -3.77 -0.51
N LEU A 82 10.78 -3.95 -0.33
CA LEU A 82 9.96 -4.88 -1.11
C LEU A 82 9.67 -4.36 -2.53
N ASP A 83 9.91 -3.08 -2.82
CA ASP A 83 9.68 -2.50 -4.15
C ASP A 83 10.60 -3.09 -5.23
N ARG A 84 11.68 -3.77 -4.85
CA ARG A 84 12.51 -4.54 -5.78
C ARG A 84 11.79 -5.77 -6.36
N PHE A 85 10.67 -6.18 -5.76
CA PHE A 85 9.88 -7.34 -6.17
C PHE A 85 8.70 -7.01 -7.08
N ARG A 86 8.56 -5.76 -7.52
CA ARG A 86 7.49 -5.33 -8.42
C ARG A 86 7.48 -6.12 -9.73
N GLY A 87 6.29 -6.51 -10.17
CA GLY A 87 6.07 -7.28 -11.39
C GLY A 87 6.59 -8.73 -11.35
N ARG A 88 7.12 -9.22 -10.23
CA ARG A 88 7.46 -10.65 -10.05
C ARG A 88 6.20 -11.45 -9.74
N GLY A 89 6.18 -12.73 -10.14
CA GLY A 89 5.10 -13.64 -9.82
C GLY A 89 5.12 -14.08 -8.36
N ALA A 90 3.94 -14.43 -7.82
CA ALA A 90 3.80 -14.88 -6.43
C ALA A 90 4.57 -16.18 -6.11
N ASP A 91 4.90 -16.98 -7.12
CA ASP A 91 5.59 -18.26 -7.00
C ASP A 91 7.09 -18.17 -7.32
N ASP A 92 7.59 -16.98 -7.66
CA ASP A 92 8.98 -16.77 -8.09
C ASP A 92 9.92 -16.40 -6.92
N TYR A 93 9.44 -16.44 -5.68
CA TYR A 93 10.21 -16.03 -4.50
C TYR A 93 10.98 -17.20 -3.88
N SER A 94 12.22 -16.96 -3.45
CA SER A 94 12.97 -17.91 -2.61
C SER A 94 12.45 -17.91 -1.17
N ASP A 95 12.80 -18.93 -0.40
CA ASP A 95 12.42 -19.00 1.03
C ASP A 95 12.94 -17.81 1.82
N GLU A 96 14.16 -17.33 1.50
CA GLU A 96 14.74 -16.14 2.11
C GLU A 96 13.96 -14.87 1.76
N GLU A 97 13.54 -14.72 0.50
CA GLU A 97 12.74 -13.57 0.06
C GLU A 97 11.35 -13.58 0.71
N ILE A 98 10.73 -14.76 0.85
CA ILE A 98 9.45 -14.94 1.55
C ILE A 98 9.57 -14.48 3.02
N GLU A 99 10.71 -14.75 3.66
CA GLU A 99 10.95 -14.32 5.03
C GLU A 99 11.02 -12.79 5.16
N GLU A 100 11.52 -12.07 4.15
CA GLU A 100 11.51 -10.60 4.16
C GLU A 100 10.08 -10.04 4.20
N PHE A 101 9.15 -10.66 3.45
CA PHE A 101 7.74 -10.29 3.53
C PHE A 101 7.14 -10.63 4.90
N ARG A 102 7.57 -11.72 5.51
CA ARG A 102 7.12 -12.14 6.85
C ARG A 102 7.60 -11.16 7.92
N ASP A 103 8.86 -10.75 7.87
CA ASP A 103 9.43 -9.80 8.81
C ASP A 103 8.66 -8.48 8.80
N VAL A 104 8.35 -7.95 7.61
CA VAL A 104 7.46 -6.78 7.49
C VAL A 104 6.10 -7.08 8.12
N LEU A 105 5.44 -8.17 7.75
CA LEU A 105 4.11 -8.52 8.28
C LEU A 105 4.07 -8.60 9.82
N LEU A 106 5.12 -9.13 10.44
CA LEU A 106 5.22 -9.28 11.91
C LEU A 106 5.53 -7.97 12.64
N THR A 107 6.07 -6.97 11.96
CA THR A 107 6.35 -5.64 12.56
C THR A 107 5.15 -4.70 12.50
N LEU A 108 4.15 -5.00 11.66
CA LEU A 108 2.96 -4.18 11.49
C LEU A 108 2.02 -4.23 12.69
N LEU A 109 1.35 -3.11 12.95
CA LEU A 109 0.23 -3.09 13.89
C LEU A 109 -0.97 -3.83 13.27
N PRO A 110 -1.82 -4.50 14.09
CA PRO A 110 -2.99 -5.22 13.59
C PRO A 110 -3.92 -4.38 12.71
N ASP A 111 -4.08 -3.09 13.03
CA ASP A 111 -4.92 -2.16 12.28
C ASP A 111 -4.32 -1.77 10.91
N ASP A 112 -3.00 -1.87 10.77
CA ASP A 112 -2.25 -1.48 9.57
C ASP A 112 -2.12 -2.62 8.54
N ILE A 113 -2.23 -3.88 8.96
CA ILE A 113 -2.05 -5.06 8.08
C ILE A 113 -2.95 -5.02 6.84
N ALA A 114 -4.22 -4.61 7.00
CA ALA A 114 -5.15 -4.50 5.89
C ALA A 114 -4.76 -3.38 4.91
N GLY A 115 -4.25 -2.26 5.43
CA GLY A 115 -3.76 -1.14 4.63
C GLY A 115 -2.46 -1.48 3.89
N TRP A 116 -1.54 -2.18 4.57
CA TRP A 116 -0.31 -2.69 3.98
C TRP A 116 -0.58 -3.62 2.80
N GLY A 117 -1.46 -4.61 2.96
CA GLY A 117 -1.83 -5.53 1.87
C GLY A 117 -2.42 -4.81 0.65
N ARG A 118 -3.13 -3.70 0.86
CA ARG A 118 -3.60 -2.84 -0.23
C ARG A 118 -2.46 -2.05 -0.88
N SER A 119 -1.55 -1.49 -0.09
CA SER A 119 -0.37 -0.77 -0.61
C SER A 119 0.50 -1.64 -1.52
N ILE A 120 0.68 -2.91 -1.14
CA ILE A 120 1.45 -3.90 -1.88
C ILE A 120 0.81 -4.18 -3.25
N GLN A 121 -0.51 -4.35 -3.29
CA GLN A 121 -1.25 -4.51 -4.55
C GLN A 121 -1.19 -3.27 -5.44
N MET A 122 -1.33 -2.07 -4.86
CA MET A 122 -1.25 -0.81 -5.63
C MET A 122 0.16 -0.56 -6.19
N ARG A 123 1.19 -1.14 -5.58
CA ARG A 123 2.58 -1.08 -6.06
C ARG A 123 2.95 -2.18 -7.04
N ASP A 124 1.99 -3.02 -7.45
CA ASP A 124 2.20 -4.16 -8.35
C ASP A 124 3.22 -5.18 -7.80
N ILE A 125 3.17 -5.42 -6.49
CA ILE A 125 3.95 -6.46 -5.81
C ILE A 125 3.02 -7.63 -5.50
N ASN A 126 3.32 -8.80 -6.05
CA ASN A 126 2.52 -10.00 -5.80
C ASN A 126 2.99 -10.68 -4.51
N LEU A 127 2.14 -10.73 -3.48
CA LEU A 127 2.51 -11.45 -2.26
C LEU A 127 2.68 -12.95 -2.50
N PRO A 128 3.71 -13.58 -1.89
CA PRO A 128 3.80 -15.03 -1.80
C PRO A 128 2.53 -15.64 -1.21
N THR A 129 2.16 -16.82 -1.70
CA THR A 129 0.90 -17.49 -1.31
C THR A 129 0.80 -17.75 0.19
N SER A 130 1.92 -18.12 0.84
CA SER A 130 2.00 -18.33 2.29
C SER A 130 1.66 -17.05 3.08
N ILE A 131 2.34 -15.95 2.77
CA ILE A 131 2.15 -14.65 3.44
C ILE A 131 0.75 -14.10 3.20
N ARG A 132 0.21 -14.29 1.99
CA ARG A 132 -1.17 -13.89 1.67
C ARG A 132 -2.20 -14.60 2.54
N GLN A 133 -2.03 -15.91 2.79
CA GLN A 133 -2.93 -16.66 3.65
C GLN A 133 -2.86 -16.20 5.11
N GLU A 134 -1.66 -15.94 5.61
CA GLU A 134 -1.45 -15.40 6.96
C GLU A 134 -2.09 -14.02 7.13
N LEU A 135 -1.88 -13.12 6.17
CA LEU A 135 -2.52 -11.80 6.15
C LEU A 135 -4.06 -11.92 6.19
N LEU A 136 -4.64 -12.78 5.36
CA LEU A 136 -6.09 -12.98 5.30
C LEU A 136 -6.65 -13.51 6.61
N MET A 137 -5.91 -14.43 7.26
CA MET A 137 -6.29 -14.97 8.57
C MET A 137 -6.34 -13.86 9.63
N ILE A 138 -5.28 -13.04 9.74
CA ILE A 138 -5.20 -11.97 10.74
C ILE A 138 -6.28 -10.91 10.50
N VAL A 139 -6.52 -10.53 9.24
CA VAL A 139 -7.56 -9.55 8.89
C VAL A 139 -8.97 -10.09 9.19
N ALA A 140 -9.22 -11.37 8.95
CA ALA A 140 -10.50 -12.00 9.29
C ALA A 140 -10.73 -11.97 10.81
N GLU A 141 -9.73 -12.34 11.61
CA GLU A 141 -9.79 -12.31 13.07
C GLU A 141 -10.03 -10.88 13.59
N ALA A 142 -9.31 -9.88 13.08
CA ALA A 142 -9.47 -8.49 13.47
C ALA A 142 -10.89 -7.97 13.19
N ARG A 143 -11.48 -8.35 12.05
CA ARG A 143 -12.87 -8.00 11.69
C ARG A 143 -13.89 -8.64 12.64
N GLU A 144 -13.68 -9.91 13.00
CA GLU A 144 -14.54 -10.60 13.97
C GLU A 144 -14.44 -10.00 15.37
N ALA A 145 -13.23 -9.67 15.83
CA ALA A 145 -13.04 -9.05 17.14
C ALA A 145 -13.77 -7.70 17.22
N ARG A 146 -13.67 -6.89 16.17
CA ARG A 146 -14.35 -5.60 16.08
C ARG A 146 -15.87 -5.75 15.99
N SER A 147 -16.39 -6.72 15.24
CA SER A 147 -17.83 -6.95 15.16
C SER A 147 -18.42 -7.39 16.50
N ARG A 148 -17.70 -8.22 17.28
CA ARG A 148 -18.10 -8.63 18.63
C ARG A 148 -18.05 -7.49 19.65
N GLN A 149 -17.14 -6.51 19.51
CA GLN A 149 -17.09 -5.35 20.40
C GLN A 149 -18.24 -4.36 20.20
N HIS A 150 -18.85 -4.35 19.00
CA HIS A 150 -19.95 -3.44 18.65
C HIS A 150 -21.34 -4.10 18.73
N ALA A 151 -21.42 -5.36 19.17
CA ALA A 151 -22.67 -6.10 19.41
C ALA A 151 -23.06 -6.05 20.89
#